data_AF-A0A349IL39-F1
#
_entry.id   AF-A0A349IL39-F1
#
_cell.length_a   1.000
_cell.length_b   1.000
_cell.length_c   1.000
_cell.angle_alpha   90.00
_cell.angle_beta   90.00
_cell.angle_gamma   90.00
#
_symmetry.space_group_name_H-M   'P 1'
#
loop_
_entity.id
_entity.type
_entity.pdbx_description
1 polymer ?
#
loop_
_entity_poly.entity_id
_entity_poly.type
_entity_poly.pdbx_seq_one_letter_code
_entity_poly.pdbx_strand_id
1 'polypeptide(L)' 'DALKWAQSKGAQFTWDEELKQNYTEITENGVLKKCWMEDEKSMAEKMNAVREADVGGVAAWKLGQEPADFWPLLNLNSK' A
#
# COMPACT_ATOMS: atom_id res chain seq x y z
N ASP A 1 -10.77 -2.62 6.44
CA ASP A 1 -9.77 -3.36 5.65
C ASP A 1 -10.15 -3.22 4.19
N ALA A 2 -9.25 -2.64 3.38
CA ALA A 2 -9.48 -2.33 1.98
C ALA A 2 -9.68 -3.60 1.13
N LEU A 3 -8.95 -4.67 1.41
CA LEU A 3 -9.06 -5.94 0.69
C LEU A 3 -10.42 -6.58 0.94
N LYS A 4 -10.86 -6.64 2.21
CA LYS A 4 -12.19 -7.18 2.57
C LYS A 4 -13.30 -6.36 1.92
N TRP A 5 -13.15 -5.03 1.89
CA TRP A 5 -14.10 -4.15 1.22
C TRP A 5 -14.18 -4.46 -0.28
N ALA A 6 -13.04 -4.50 -0.98
CA ALA A 6 -12.97 -4.78 -2.41
C ALA A 6 -13.60 -6.14 -2.75
N GLN A 7 -13.24 -7.19 -2.01
CA GLN A 7 -13.81 -8.54 -2.15
C GLN A 7 -15.33 -8.54 -1.98
N SER A 8 -15.87 -7.86 -0.95
CA SER A 8 -17.32 -7.78 -0.70
C SER A 8 -18.09 -7.09 -1.83
N LYS A 9 -17.40 -6.32 -2.67
CA LYS A 9 -17.96 -5.59 -3.81
C LYS A 9 -17.64 -6.20 -5.16
N GLY A 10 -16.89 -7.32 -5.19
CA GLY A 10 -16.36 -7.90 -6.43
C GLY A 10 -15.36 -7.00 -7.15
N ALA A 11 -14.79 -6.02 -6.45
CA ALA A 11 -13.77 -5.13 -6.99
C ALA A 11 -12.41 -5.83 -7.00
N GLN A 12 -11.65 -5.65 -8.08
CA GLN A 12 -10.29 -6.17 -8.20
C GLN A 12 -9.30 -5.01 -8.19
N PHE A 13 -8.24 -5.16 -7.39
CA PHE A 13 -7.12 -4.24 -7.40
C PHE A 13 -6.25 -4.47 -8.62
N THR A 14 -5.91 -3.38 -9.30
CA THR A 14 -4.94 -3.34 -10.39
C THR A 14 -3.73 -2.53 -9.94
N TRP A 15 -2.53 -3.02 -10.25
CA TRP A 15 -1.31 -2.30 -9.97
C TRP A 15 -1.21 -1.06 -10.86
N ASP A 16 -1.02 0.10 -10.24
CA ASP A 16 -0.72 1.37 -10.91
C ASP A 16 0.80 1.53 -10.97
N GLU A 17 1.37 1.46 -12.18
CA GLU A 17 2.82 1.56 -12.39
C GLU A 17 3.38 2.96 -12.15
N GLU A 18 2.58 4.01 -12.32
CA GLU A 18 3.01 5.38 -12.10
C GLU A 18 3.05 5.68 -10.61
N LEU A 19 2.00 5.28 -9.88
CA LEU A 19 1.87 5.54 -8.45
C LEU A 19 2.54 4.48 -7.56
N LYS A 20 2.95 3.33 -8.14
CA LYS A 20 3.54 2.19 -7.43
C LYS A 20 2.68 1.70 -6.26
N GLN A 21 1.38 1.56 -6.52
CA GLN A 21 0.39 1.09 -5.55
C GLN A 21 -0.79 0.42 -6.23
N ASN A 22 -1.62 -0.28 -5.46
CA ASN A 22 -2.84 -0.89 -5.98
C ASN A 22 -4.00 0.10 -6.01
N TYR A 23 -4.76 0.06 -7.09
CA TYR A 23 -5.95 0.88 -7.31
C TYR A 23 -7.17 0.05 -7.67
N THR A 24 -8.34 0.46 -7.22
CA THR A 24 -9.61 -0.07 -7.70
C THR A 24 -10.70 1.01 -7.66
N GLU A 25 -11.68 0.88 -8.56
CA GLU A 25 -12.87 1.72 -8.56
C GLU A 25 -14.12 0.91 -8.92
N ILE A 26 -15.25 1.30 -8.32
CA ILE A 26 -16.56 0.74 -8.59
C ILE A 26 -17.60 1.85 -8.62
N THR A 27 -18.65 1.67 -9.42
CA THR A 27 -19.85 2.53 -9.36
C THR A 27 -20.98 1.75 -8.71
N GLU A 28 -21.52 2.26 -7.60
CA GLU A 28 -22.62 1.65 -6.86
C GLU A 28 -23.69 2.72 -6.60
N ASN A 29 -24.94 2.47 -7.01
CA ASN A 29 -26.06 3.41 -6.88
C ASN A 29 -25.77 4.80 -7.47
N GLY A 30 -25.05 4.86 -8.60
CA GLY A 30 -24.66 6.11 -9.23
C GLY A 30 -23.51 6.87 -8.55
N VAL A 31 -22.90 6.28 -7.50
CA VAL A 31 -21.76 6.87 -6.79
C VAL A 31 -20.47 6.13 -7.15
N LEU A 32 -19.50 6.87 -7.67
CA LEU A 32 -18.15 6.37 -7.93
C LEU A 32 -17.37 6.28 -6.61
N LYS A 33 -16.85 5.10 -6.31
CA LYS A 33 -16.00 4.82 -5.15
C LYS A 33 -14.65 4.37 -5.64
N LYS A 34 -13.60 4.96 -5.09
CA LYS A 34 -12.20 4.71 -5.45
C LYS A 34 -11.43 4.30 -4.20
N CYS A 35 -10.50 3.37 -4.34
CA CYS A 35 -9.63 2.95 -3.25
C CYS A 35 -8.22 2.74 -3.77
N TRP A 36 -7.27 3.31 -3.04
CA TRP A 36 -5.85 3.04 -3.16
C TRP A 36 -5.42 2.22 -1.96
N MET A 37 -4.61 1.20 -2.19
CA MET A 37 -4.21 0.25 -1.17
C MET A 37 -2.71 0.01 -1.20
N GLU A 38 -2.12 0.10 -0.01
CA GLU A 38 -0.76 -0.32 0.28
C GLU A 38 -0.70 -1.83 0.55
N ASP A 39 0.39 -2.44 0.14
CA ASP A 39 0.74 -3.85 0.32
C ASP A 39 2.27 -4.00 0.41
N GLU A 40 2.76 -5.22 0.53
CA GLU A 40 4.19 -5.51 0.60
C GLU A 40 4.97 -4.96 -0.61
N LYS A 41 4.40 -5.06 -1.83
CA LYS A 41 5.03 -4.59 -3.06
C LYS A 41 5.20 -3.07 -3.07
N SER A 42 4.12 -2.34 -2.82
CA SER A 42 4.14 -0.87 -2.77
C SER A 42 4.98 -0.32 -1.64
N MET A 43 5.06 -1.02 -0.50
CA MET A 43 5.97 -0.66 0.57
C MET A 43 7.44 -0.90 0.19
N ALA A 44 7.75 -2.01 -0.48
CA ALA A 44 9.10 -2.27 -0.96
C ALA A 44 9.60 -1.18 -1.93
N GLU A 45 8.73 -0.73 -2.87
CA GLU A 45 9.03 0.40 -3.77
C GLU A 45 9.34 1.69 -3.01
N LYS A 46 8.54 2.03 -1.99
CA LYS A 46 8.79 3.20 -1.13
C LYS A 46 10.09 3.07 -0.36
N MET A 47 10.37 1.90 0.19
CA MET A 47 11.61 1.65 0.93
C MET A 47 12.84 1.70 0.02
N ASN A 48 12.73 1.32 -1.26
CA ASN A 48 13.79 1.52 -2.24
C ASN A 48 14.05 3.01 -2.48
N ALA A 49 13.00 3.80 -2.73
CA ALA A 49 13.13 5.25 -2.90
C ALA A 49 13.75 5.94 -1.67
N VAL A 50 13.40 5.50 -0.46
CA VAL A 50 14.00 5.98 0.79
C VAL A 50 15.51 5.66 0.85
N ARG A 51 15.91 4.43 0.49
CA ARG A 51 17.33 4.03 0.48
C ARG A 51 18.12 4.79 -0.59
N GLU A 52 17.55 4.95 -1.78
CA GLU A 52 18.16 5.71 -2.87
C GLU A 52 18.35 7.19 -2.52
N ALA A 53 17.42 7.76 -1.77
CA ALA A 53 17.50 9.14 -1.31
C ALA A 53 18.47 9.36 -0.14
N ASP A 54 19.05 8.30 0.45
CA ASP A 54 19.97 8.34 1.60
C ASP A 54 19.44 9.20 2.77
N VAL A 55 18.14 9.06 3.06
CA VAL A 55 17.50 9.81 4.15
C VAL A 55 17.68 9.12 5.50
N GLY A 56 17.61 9.87 6.59
CA GLY A 56 17.93 9.39 7.93
C GLY A 56 16.93 8.42 8.58
N GLY A 57 15.77 8.13 7.96
CA GLY A 57 14.77 7.25 8.56
C GLY A 57 13.41 7.21 7.87
N VAL A 58 12.53 6.34 8.38
CA VAL A 58 11.11 6.21 8.00
C VAL A 58 10.24 6.29 9.25
N ALA A 59 9.09 6.94 9.13
CA ALA A 59 8.03 6.94 10.13
C ALA A 59 6.77 6.28 9.56
N ALA A 60 6.18 5.32 10.29
CA ALA A 60 4.97 4.62 9.88
C ALA A 60 3.78 5.03 10.76
N TRP A 61 2.64 5.31 10.13
CA TRP A 61 1.39 5.63 10.82
C TRP A 61 0.26 4.69 10.37
N LYS A 62 -0.41 3.96 11.26
CA LYS A 62 -0.15 3.80 12.70
C LYS A 62 -0.12 2.33 13.08
N LEU A 63 0.55 2.07 14.19
CA LEU A 63 0.61 0.78 14.84
C LEU A 63 -0.77 0.11 14.92
N GLY A 64 -0.83 -1.14 14.47
CA GLY A 64 -2.03 -1.97 14.47
C GLY A 64 -2.91 -1.84 13.23
N GLN A 65 -2.44 -1.17 12.16
CA GLN A 65 -3.10 -1.18 10.85
C GLN A 65 -2.31 -1.93 9.78
N GLU A 66 -1.09 -2.33 10.10
CA GLU A 66 -0.19 -3.11 9.28
C GLU A 66 -0.27 -4.61 9.60
N PRO A 67 0.02 -5.50 8.63
CA PRO A 67 0.32 -6.89 8.91
C PRO A 67 1.71 -7.03 9.56
N ALA A 68 1.95 -8.13 10.29
CA ALA A 68 3.16 -8.28 11.11
C ALA A 68 4.46 -8.36 10.28
N ASP A 69 4.37 -8.87 9.06
CA ASP A 69 5.45 -8.96 8.06
C ASP A 69 5.88 -7.60 7.49
N PHE A 70 5.14 -6.53 7.79
CA PHE A 70 5.48 -5.18 7.39
C PHE A 70 6.73 -4.63 8.10
N TRP A 71 6.94 -4.99 9.37
CA TRP A 71 8.01 -4.40 10.20
C TRP A 71 9.43 -4.70 9.67
N PRO A 72 9.75 -5.93 9.22
CA PRO A 72 11.03 -6.20 8.57
C PRO A 72 11.29 -5.33 7.33
N LEU A 73 10.29 -4.98 6.53
CA LEU A 73 10.45 -4.17 5.31
C LEU A 73 10.95 -2.75 5.62
N LEU A 74 10.53 -2.20 6.76
CA LEU A 74 10.91 -0.86 7.20
C LEU A 74 12.34 -0.78 7.75
N ASN A 75 13.02 -1.92 7.93
CA ASN A 75 14.38 -1.93 8.42
C ASN A 75 15.33 -1.37 7.34
N LEU A 76 15.91 -0.20 7.63
CA LEU A 76 16.89 0.44 6.75
C LEU A 76 18.28 -0.20 6.84
N ASN A 77 18.54 -0.98 7.90
CA ASN A 77 19.83 -1.61 8.14
C ASN A 77 19.91 -3.07 7.67
N SER A 78 18.79 -3.67 7.26
CA SER A 78 18.80 -5.00 6.65
C SER A 78 19.35 -4.91 5.23
N LYS A 79 20.48 -5.58 5.00
CA LYS A 79 21.10 -5.77 3.68
C LYS A 79 20.33 -6.75 2.83
#